data_AF-A0A1E3RWG1-F1
#
_entry.id   AF-A0A1E3RWG1-F1
#
_cell.length_a   1.000
_cell.length_b   1.000
_cell.length_c   1.000
_cell.angle_alpha   90.00
_cell.angle_beta   90.00
_cell.angle_gamma   90.00
#
_symmetry.space_group_name_H-M   'P 1'
#
loop_
_entity.id
_entity.type
_entity.pdbx_description
1 polymer ?
#
loop_
_entity_poly.entity_id
_entity_poly.type
_entity_poly.pdbx_seq_one_letter_code
_entity_poly.pdbx_strand_id
1 'polypeptide(L)'
;MPLRDLARMAGVPEPDSAFVRSVERRGAFNRATLQANQVAHPDSLLALRVNDADLSLDHGFPARVIVPALPGVHNTKWVGSIDFRAG
;
A
#
# COMPACT_ATOMS: atom_id res chain seq x y z
N MET A 1 -6.33 7.05 0.25
CA MET A 1 -6.76 6.85 1.65
C MET A 1 -5.55 6.48 2.50
N PRO A 2 -5.34 7.08 3.69
CA PRO A 2 -4.19 6.76 4.54
C PRO A 2 -4.17 5.29 4.98
N LEU A 3 -2.97 4.67 5.03
CA LEU A 3 -2.85 3.26 5.41
C LEU A 3 -3.25 3.00 6.86
N ARG A 4 -2.95 3.93 7.78
CA ARG A 4 -3.41 3.86 9.18
C ARG A 4 -4.94 3.80 9.31
N ASP A 5 -5.67 4.48 8.43
CA ASP A 5 -7.13 4.51 8.49
C ASP A 5 -7.71 3.21 7.91
N LEU A 6 -7.08 2.67 6.86
CA LEU A 6 -7.39 1.33 6.36
C LEU A 6 -7.14 0.26 7.42
N ALA A 7 -6.05 0.35 8.18
CA ALA A 7 -5.74 -0.58 9.26
C ALA A 7 -6.81 -0.55 10.36
N ARG A 8 -7.22 0.66 10.80
CA ARG A 8 -8.33 0.84 11.74
C ARG A 8 -9.64 0.24 11.21
N MET A 9 -9.97 0.48 9.95
CA MET A 9 -11.16 -0.10 9.31
C MET A 9 -11.09 -1.63 9.24
N ALA A 10 -9.89 -2.19 9.07
CA ALA A 10 -9.65 -3.63 9.11
C ALA A 10 -9.62 -4.23 10.52
N GLY A 11 -9.85 -3.42 11.57
CA GLY A 11 -9.84 -3.87 12.97
C GLY A 11 -8.46 -3.97 13.60
N VAL A 12 -7.41 -3.42 12.96
CA VAL A 12 -6.02 -3.44 13.44
C VAL A 12 -5.52 -2.00 13.60
N PRO A 13 -5.92 -1.27 14.67
CA PRO A 13 -5.61 0.15 14.82
C PRO A 13 -4.12 0.44 15.03
N GLU A 14 -3.37 -0.52 15.56
CA GLU A 14 -1.93 -0.45 15.82
C GLU A 14 -1.22 -1.64 15.15
N PRO A 15 -1.02 -1.63 13.83
CA PRO A 15 -0.38 -2.71 13.12
C PRO A 15 1.14 -2.66 13.28
N ASP A 16 1.76 -3.79 13.63
CA ASP A 16 3.21 -3.96 13.62
C ASP A 16 3.77 -4.09 12.20
N SER A 17 2.95 -4.58 11.28
CA SER A 17 3.30 -4.68 9.87
C SER A 17 2.07 -4.72 8.97
N ALA A 18 2.29 -4.48 7.67
CA ALA A 18 1.33 -4.76 6.63
C ALA A 18 1.98 -5.54 5.50
N PHE A 19 1.30 -6.58 5.02
CA PHE A 19 1.71 -7.33 3.84
C PHE A 19 0.87 -6.93 2.64
N VAL A 20 1.50 -6.33 1.65
CA VAL A 20 0.83 -5.83 0.44
C VAL A 20 1.06 -6.82 -0.69
N ARG A 21 -0.02 -7.21 -1.38
CA ARG A 21 0.03 -8.11 -2.53
C ARG A 21 -0.57 -7.46 -3.76
N SER A 22 0.15 -7.53 -4.87
CA SER A 22 -0.33 -7.16 -6.19
C SER A 22 -1.22 -8.26 -6.79
N VAL A 23 -2.15 -7.87 -7.66
CA VAL A 23 -2.87 -8.78 -8.55
C VAL A 23 -1.93 -9.41 -9.58
N GLU A 24 -0.85 -8.70 -9.93
CA GLU A 24 0.17 -9.22 -10.84
C GLU A 24 0.86 -10.44 -10.23
N ARG A 25 0.73 -11.60 -10.89
CA ARG A 25 1.27 -12.86 -10.38
C ARG A 25 2.75 -13.05 -10.64
N ARG A 26 3.33 -12.29 -11.57
CA ARG A 26 4.71 -12.40 -12.04
C ARG A 26 5.45 -11.09 -11.72
N GLY A 27 6.76 -11.17 -11.53
CA GLY A 27 7.60 -9.99 -11.21
C GLY A 27 8.12 -10.00 -9.77
N ALA A 28 9.37 -9.55 -9.60
CA ALA A 28 10.08 -9.58 -8.33
C ALA A 28 9.50 -8.65 -7.24
N PHE A 29 8.60 -7.74 -7.62
CA PHE A 29 8.06 -6.68 -6.75
C PHE A 29 6.53 -6.75 -6.61
N ASN A 30 5.93 -7.92 -6.86
CA ASN A 30 4.49 -8.11 -6.70
C ASN A 30 4.03 -8.17 -5.24
N ARG A 31 4.96 -8.08 -4.28
CA ARG A 31 4.68 -8.07 -2.85
C ARG A 31 5.62 -7.10 -2.14
N ALA A 32 5.14 -6.51 -1.07
CA ALA A 32 5.94 -5.70 -0.16
C ALA A 32 5.51 -5.92 1.28
N THR A 33 6.47 -5.84 2.21
CA THR A 33 6.19 -5.78 3.64
C THR A 33 6.47 -4.37 4.11
N LEU A 34 5.48 -3.74 4.74
CA LEU A 34 5.61 -2.45 5.39
C LEU A 34 5.78 -2.66 6.90
N GLN A 35 6.67 -1.89 7.52
CA GLN A 35 6.85 -1.85 8.97
C GLN A 35 5.82 -0.92 9.63
N ALA A 36 5.63 -1.06 10.95
CA ALA A 36 4.70 -0.25 11.75
C ALA A 36 4.80 1.26 11.47
N ASN A 37 6.01 1.80 11.48
CA ASN A 37 6.26 3.23 11.21
C ASN A 37 5.84 3.64 9.79
N GLN A 38 6.00 2.76 8.79
CA GLN A 38 5.60 3.01 7.41
C GLN A 38 4.09 2.97 7.25
N VAL A 39 3.39 2.06 7.95
CA VAL A 39 1.93 2.02 7.95
C VAL A 39 1.34 3.25 8.65
N ALA A 40 1.95 3.66 9.76
CA ALA A 40 1.50 4.79 10.56
C ALA A 40 1.85 6.16 9.97
N HIS A 41 2.81 6.23 9.04
CA HIS A 41 3.32 7.50 8.49
C HIS A 41 2.18 8.38 7.92
N PRO A 42 2.19 9.71 8.17
CA PRO A 42 1.13 10.62 7.74
C PRO A 42 0.81 10.54 6.25
N ASP A 43 1.86 10.46 5.43
CA ASP A 43 1.79 10.44 3.96
C ASP A 43 1.78 9.04 3.34
N SER A 44 1.65 7.98 4.14
CA SER A 44 1.47 6.63 3.59
C SER A 44 0.01 6.40 3.22
N LEU A 45 -0.26 6.10 1.95
CA LEU A 45 -1.63 5.93 1.46
C LEU A 45 -1.80 4.85 0.39
N LEU A 46 -3.01 4.31 0.32
CA LEU A 46 -3.52 3.62 -0.86
C LEU A 46 -4.08 4.68 -1.83
N ALA A 47 -3.37 4.91 -2.93
CA ALA A 47 -3.72 5.86 -3.97
C ALA A 47 -4.61 5.17 -5.02
N LEU A 48 -5.71 5.82 -5.39
CA LEU A 48 -6.57 5.41 -6.51
C LEU A 48 -6.49 6.40 -7.68
N ARG A 49 -5.96 7.60 -7.41
CA ARG A 49 -5.89 8.73 -8.34
C ARG A 49 -4.55 9.46 -8.18
N VAL A 50 -4.14 10.16 -9.24
CA VAL A 50 -3.01 11.10 -9.27
C VAL A 50 -3.41 12.32 -10.11
N ASN A 51 -3.11 13.52 -9.63
CA ASN A 51 -3.46 14.77 -10.31
C ASN A 51 -4.93 14.81 -10.79
N ASP A 52 -5.86 14.44 -9.89
CA ASP A 52 -7.30 14.37 -10.18
C ASP A 52 -7.71 13.42 -11.32
N ALA A 53 -6.84 12.54 -11.78
CA ALA A 53 -7.17 11.47 -12.72
C ALA A 53 -7.05 10.11 -12.03
N ASP A 54 -7.84 9.13 -12.47
CA ASP A 54 -7.60 7.73 -12.11
C ASP A 54 -6.17 7.33 -12.50
N LEU A 55 -5.58 6.40 -11.73
CA LEU A 55 -4.28 5.86 -12.12
C LEU A 55 -4.38 5.27 -13.53
N SER A 56 -3.35 5.46 -14.35
CA SER A 56 -3.18 4.66 -15.56
C SER A 56 -2.77 3.24 -15.19
N LEU A 57 -2.81 2.31 -16.15
CA LEU A 57 -2.28 0.96 -15.96
C LEU A 57 -0.82 0.99 -15.50
N ASP A 58 0.03 1.81 -16.13
CA ASP A 58 1.44 1.96 -15.77
C ASP A 58 1.63 2.58 -14.38
N HIS A 59 0.66 3.35 -13.90
CA HIS A 59 0.65 3.92 -12.55
C HIS A 59 0.00 3.01 -11.51
N GLY A 60 -0.54 1.85 -11.90
CA GLY A 60 -1.01 0.82 -10.99
C GLY A 60 -2.52 0.76 -10.79
N PHE A 61 -3.33 1.20 -11.77
CA PHE A 61 -4.79 1.09 -11.70
C PHE A 61 -5.26 -0.32 -11.28
N PRO A 62 -6.20 -0.47 -10.33
CA PRO A 62 -7.00 0.60 -9.73
C PRO A 62 -6.35 1.22 -8.49
N ALA A 63 -5.30 0.62 -7.94
CA ALA A 63 -4.75 1.02 -6.65
C ALA A 63 -3.24 0.77 -6.51
N ARG A 64 -2.55 1.72 -5.88
CA ARG A 64 -1.11 1.64 -5.58
C ARG A 64 -0.83 2.07 -4.15
N VAL A 65 0.11 1.41 -3.47
CA VAL A 65 0.66 1.90 -2.20
C VAL A 65 1.71 2.99 -2.46
N ILE A 66 1.59 4.11 -1.76
CA ILE A 66 2.58 5.19 -1.70
C ILE A 66 3.07 5.28 -0.26
N VAL A 67 4.37 5.13 -0.05
CA VAL A 67 5.05 5.29 1.24
C VAL A 67 6.31 6.13 1.02
N PRO A 68 6.51 7.21 1.79
CA PRO A 68 7.70 8.05 1.67
C PRO A 68 8.99 7.30 1.96
N ALA A 69 10.09 7.75 1.33
CA ALA A 69 11.45 7.22 1.54
C ALA A 69 11.62 5.71 1.26
N LEU A 70 10.63 5.04 0.65
CA LEU A 70 10.81 3.72 0.06
C LEU A 70 11.37 3.85 -1.36
N PRO A 71 12.30 2.96 -1.77
CA PRO A 71 12.66 2.82 -3.18
C PRO A 71 11.40 2.64 -4.02
N GLY A 72 11.29 3.34 -5.16
CA GLY A 72 10.07 3.40 -5.97
C GLY A 72 9.48 2.04 -6.39
N VAL A 73 10.32 0.99 -6.44
CA VAL A 73 9.94 -0.40 -6.71
C VAL A 73 9.11 -1.05 -5.59
N HIS A 74 9.24 -0.58 -4.34
CA HIS A 74 8.50 -1.09 -3.18
C HIS A 74 7.16 -0.38 -2.97
N ASN A 75 6.85 0.64 -3.80
CA ASN A 75 5.51 1.20 -3.91
C ASN A 75 4.67 0.28 -4.82
N THR A 76 4.16 -0.80 -4.25
CA THR A 76 3.46 -1.88 -4.97
C THR A 76 2.29 -1.35 -5.80
N LYS A 77 2.32 -1.62 -7.11
CA LYS A 77 1.26 -1.31 -8.08
C LYS A 77 0.22 -2.44 -8.14
N TRP A 78 -0.97 -2.11 -8.65
CA TRP A 78 -2.06 -3.07 -8.86
C TRP A 78 -2.41 -3.84 -7.59
N VAL A 79 -2.55 -3.13 -6.47
CA VAL A 79 -2.78 -3.70 -5.13
C VAL A 79 -4.09 -4.50 -5.14
N GLY A 80 -3.98 -5.79 -4.82
CA GLY A 80 -5.11 -6.71 -4.68
C GLY A 80 -5.51 -6.97 -3.22
N SER A 81 -4.54 -6.98 -2.30
CA SER A 81 -4.82 -7.07 -0.87
C SER A 81 -3.75 -6.42 0.00
N ILE A 82 -4.18 -6.03 1.22
CA ILE A 82 -3.31 -5.57 2.30
C ILE A 82 -3.71 -6.34 3.55
N ASP A 83 -2.78 -7.11 4.11
CA ASP A 83 -2.98 -7.85 5.36
C ASP A 83 -2.27 -7.10 6.49
N PHE A 84 -3.02 -6.40 7.33
CA PHE A 84 -2.49 -5.75 8.54
C PHE A 84 -2.32 -6.78 9.66
N ARG A 85 -1.21 -6.72 10.40
CA ARG A 85 -0.90 -7.66 11.49
C ARG A 85 -0.52 -6.90 12.75
N ALA A 86 -1.14 -7.26 13.88
CA ALA A 86 -0.70 -6.90 15.22
C ALA A 86 -0.01 -8.10 15.88
N GLY A 87 0.91 -7.84 16.81
CA GLY A 87 1.56 -8.82 17.67
C GLY A 87 0.67 -9.36 18.78
#